data_AF-W6RTJ3-F1
#
_entry.id   AF-W6RTJ3-F1
#
_cell.length_a   1.000
_cell.length_b   1.000
_cell.length_c   1.000
_cell.angle_alpha   90.00
_cell.angle_beta   90.00
_cell.angle_gamma   90.00
#
_symmetry.space_group_name_H-M   'P 1'
#
loop_
_entity.id
_entity.type
_entity.pdbx_description
1 polymer ?
#
loop_
_entity_poly.entity_id
_entity_poly.type
_entity_poly.pdbx_seq_one_letter_code
_entity_poly.pdbx_strand_id
1 'polypeptide(L)'
;MEQKLGGGIITISVLTLVGFAFNLISYLAMLIMGDSLNEMYSSMGLGNIIPSTSTLVVSLILSIIIGVSTILILMKKSIGVYGYFIGEVLSIISSIIFTGFSLFGLIISLIFPVLMFIFIYKRKTVFGFSEN
;
A
#
# COMPACT_ATOMS: atom_id res chain seq x y z
N MET A 1 -24.08 -19.17 11.75
CA MET A 1 -23.70 -17.92 12.43
C MET A 1 -22.78 -17.15 11.50
N GLU A 2 -23.12 -15.92 11.13
CA GLU A 2 -22.18 -15.07 10.37
C GLU A 2 -20.91 -14.86 11.21
N GLN A 3 -19.78 -15.33 10.70
CA GLN A 3 -18.51 -15.03 11.35
C GLN A 3 -18.20 -13.54 11.16
N LYS A 4 -17.96 -12.85 12.29
CA LYS A 4 -17.62 -11.43 12.31
C LYS A 4 -16.15 -11.23 11.93
N LEU A 5 -15.84 -10.13 11.24
CA LEU A 5 -14.44 -9.70 11.08
C LEU A 5 -13.82 -9.42 12.45
N GLY A 6 -12.58 -9.82 12.64
CA GLY A 6 -11.83 -9.45 13.84
C GLY A 6 -11.57 -7.94 13.87
N GLY A 7 -11.70 -7.31 15.04
CA GLY A 7 -11.46 -5.86 15.19
C GLY A 7 -10.10 -5.42 14.67
N GLY A 8 -9.05 -6.23 14.86
CA GLY A 8 -7.71 -5.96 14.34
C GLY A 8 -7.64 -5.89 12.80
N ILE A 9 -8.40 -6.73 12.09
CA ILE A 9 -8.50 -6.66 10.61
C ILE A 9 -9.13 -5.34 10.22
N ILE A 10 -10.24 -4.96 10.88
CA ILE A 10 -10.95 -3.71 10.60
C ILE A 10 -10.04 -2.51 10.86
N THR A 11 -9.34 -2.47 11.99
CA THR A 11 -8.44 -1.37 12.33
C THR A 11 -7.33 -1.21 11.30
N ILE A 12 -6.65 -2.29 10.92
CA ILE A 12 -5.58 -2.19 9.91
C ILE A 12 -6.17 -1.76 8.58
N SER A 13 -7.29 -2.36 8.14
CA SER A 13 -7.94 -1.97 6.88
C SER A 13 -8.31 -0.50 6.84
N VAL A 14 -8.84 0.07 7.94
CA VAL A 14 -9.16 1.50 8.02
C VAL A 14 -7.88 2.34 7.93
N LEU A 15 -6.82 1.98 8.66
CA LEU A 15 -5.54 2.70 8.59
C LEU A 15 -4.94 2.66 7.18
N THR A 16 -4.97 1.50 6.53
CA THR A 16 -4.54 1.34 5.13
C THR A 16 -5.36 2.21 4.18
N LEU A 17 -6.68 2.28 4.36
CA LEU A 17 -7.55 3.12 3.52
C LEU A 17 -7.32 4.62 3.74
N VAL A 18 -7.06 5.04 4.98
CA VAL A 18 -6.66 6.42 5.27
C VAL A 18 -5.32 6.74 4.59
N GLY A 19 -4.32 5.87 4.73
CA GLY A 19 -3.04 6.01 4.05
C GLY A 19 -3.17 6.04 2.53
N PHE A 20 -4.05 5.20 1.97
CA PHE A 20 -4.39 5.19 0.54
C PHE A 20 -4.93 6.54 0.07
N ALA A 21 -5.86 7.15 0.82
CA ALA A 21 -6.42 8.44 0.47
C ALA A 21 -5.35 9.55 0.45
N PHE A 22 -4.46 9.59 1.44
CA PHE A 22 -3.33 10.52 1.46
C PHE A 22 -2.39 10.29 0.29
N ASN A 23 -1.98 9.05 0.04
CA ASN A 23 -1.11 8.71 -1.09
C ASN A 23 -1.71 9.11 -2.43
N LEU A 24 -3.02 8.90 -2.62
CA LEU A 24 -3.70 9.26 -3.86
C LEU A 24 -3.66 10.76 -4.11
N ILE A 25 -3.94 11.57 -3.08
CA ILE A 25 -3.84 13.03 -3.17
C ILE A 25 -2.39 13.46 -3.48
N SER A 26 -1.41 12.88 -2.78
CA SER A 26 0.01 13.19 -2.99
C SER A 26 0.48 12.86 -4.40
N TYR A 27 0.14 11.67 -4.92
CA TYR A 27 0.51 11.29 -6.29
C TYR A 27 -0.16 12.16 -7.34
N LEU A 28 -1.43 12.52 -7.17
CA LEU A 28 -2.11 13.44 -8.09
C LEU A 28 -1.46 14.83 -8.08
N ALA A 29 -1.15 15.37 -6.90
CA ALA A 29 -0.45 16.64 -6.78
C ALA A 29 0.92 16.61 -7.47
N MET A 30 1.70 15.54 -7.25
CA MET A 30 3.01 15.34 -7.88
C MET A 30 2.92 15.15 -9.40
N LEU A 31 1.86 14.51 -9.92
CA LEU A 31 1.68 14.36 -11.36
C LEU A 31 1.31 15.68 -12.06
N ILE A 32 0.56 16.54 -11.39
CA ILE A 32 0.13 17.83 -11.96
C ILE A 32 1.24 18.88 -11.86
N MET A 33 1.96 18.93 -10.74
CA MET A 33 2.90 20.01 -10.40
C MET A 33 4.36 19.57 -10.40
N GLY A 34 4.66 18.28 -10.55
CA GLY A 34 6.00 17.71 -10.33
C GLY A 34 7.08 18.30 -11.24
N ASP A 35 6.75 18.53 -12.51
CA ASP A 35 7.69 19.09 -13.48
C ASP A 35 8.07 20.52 -13.13
N SER A 36 7.08 21.37 -12.83
CA SER A 36 7.31 22.75 -12.39
C SER A 36 8.08 22.82 -11.07
N LEU A 37 7.83 21.89 -10.15
CA LEU A 37 8.60 21.80 -8.91
C LEU A 37 10.05 21.40 -9.17
N ASN A 38 10.30 20.43 -10.06
CA ASN A 38 11.66 20.02 -10.43
C ASN A 38 12.43 21.13 -11.15
N GLU A 39 11.78 21.91 -12.03
CA GLU A 39 12.38 23.10 -12.66
C GLU A 39 12.75 24.16 -11.61
N MET A 40 11.86 24.41 -10.64
CA MET A 40 12.14 25.32 -9.53
C MET A 40 13.32 24.82 -8.68
N TYR A 41 13.36 23.55 -8.29
CA TYR A 41 14.49 22.99 -7.52
C TYR A 41 15.80 23.07 -8.30
N SER A 42 15.77 22.75 -9.59
CA SER A 42 16.93 22.87 -10.48
C SER A 42 17.44 24.31 -10.56
N SER A 43 16.54 25.30 -10.62
CA SER A 43 16.91 26.72 -10.61
C SER A 43 17.57 27.19 -9.31
N MET A 44 17.32 26.49 -8.19
CA MET A 44 17.95 26.74 -6.89
C MET A 44 19.28 26.00 -6.70
N GLY A 45 19.76 25.31 -7.74
CA GLY A 45 20.95 24.46 -7.67
C GLY A 45 20.72 23.15 -6.90
N LEU A 46 19.47 22.80 -6.62
CA LEU A 46 19.08 21.52 -6.05
C LEU A 46 18.81 20.54 -7.20
N GLY A 47 19.18 19.27 -7.03
CA GLY A 47 18.86 18.24 -8.04
C GLY A 47 17.37 17.97 -8.14
N ASN A 48 16.97 17.11 -9.08
CA ASN A 48 15.58 16.64 -9.18
C ASN A 48 15.19 15.88 -7.90
N ILE A 49 14.21 16.42 -7.17
CA ILE A 49 13.72 15.88 -5.90
C ILE A 49 12.44 15.08 -6.13
N ILE A 50 11.60 15.51 -7.08
CA ILE A 50 10.34 14.83 -7.37
C ILE A 50 10.63 13.59 -8.24
N PRO A 51 10.09 12.41 -7.85
CA PRO A 51 10.23 11.19 -8.65
C PRO A 51 9.73 11.37 -10.07
N SER A 52 10.28 10.59 -11.00
CA SER A 52 9.83 10.60 -12.39
C SER A 52 8.36 10.20 -12.51
N THR A 53 7.70 10.67 -13.57
CA THR A 53 6.31 10.35 -13.88
C THR A 53 6.07 8.84 -13.94
N SER A 54 7.02 8.06 -14.48
CA SER A 54 6.90 6.60 -14.54
C SER A 54 6.89 5.97 -13.15
N THR A 55 7.75 6.41 -12.24
CA THR A 55 7.76 5.95 -10.84
C THR A 55 6.46 6.31 -10.12
N LEU A 56 5.95 7.53 -10.34
CA LEU A 56 4.67 7.97 -9.76
C LEU A 56 3.49 7.14 -10.27
N VAL A 57 3.42 6.85 -11.57
CA VAL A 57 2.35 6.04 -12.17
C VAL A 57 2.37 4.62 -11.63
N VAL A 58 3.54 3.98 -11.54
CA VAL A 58 3.66 2.62 -10.96
C VAL A 58 3.19 2.62 -9.51
N SER A 59 3.62 3.60 -8.72
CA SER A 59 3.26 3.71 -7.30
C SER A 59 1.76 3.96 -7.11
N LEU A 60 1.14 4.75 -7.98
CA LEU A 60 -0.30 5.00 -7.98
C LEU A 60 -1.09 3.72 -8.28
N ILE A 61 -0.70 2.96 -9.31
CA ILE A 61 -1.37 1.70 -9.67
C ILE A 61 -1.30 0.70 -8.51
N LEU A 62 -0.13 0.53 -7.88
CA LEU A 62 0.02 -0.37 -6.74
C LEU A 62 -0.81 0.07 -5.54
N SER A 63 -0.85 1.37 -5.26
CA SER A 63 -1.69 1.95 -4.20
C SER A 63 -3.18 1.63 -4.43
N ILE A 64 -3.67 1.74 -5.66
CA ILE A 64 -5.06 1.41 -6.03
C ILE A 64 -5.32 -0.10 -5.83
N ILE A 65 -4.40 -0.97 -6.28
CA ILE A 65 -4.54 -2.42 -6.09
C ILE A 65 -4.65 -2.78 -4.60
N ILE A 66 -3.81 -2.19 -3.75
CA ILE A 66 -3.83 -2.42 -2.30
C ILE A 66 -5.13 -1.88 -1.69
N GLY A 67 -5.57 -0.69 -2.10
CA GLY A 67 -6.82 -0.08 -1.64
C GLY A 67 -8.05 -0.94 -1.98
N VAL A 68 -8.19 -1.35 -3.24
CA VAL A 68 -9.28 -2.24 -3.69
C VAL A 68 -9.23 -3.59 -2.98
N SER A 69 -8.04 -4.16 -2.83
CA SER A 69 -7.85 -5.43 -2.10
C SER A 69 -8.27 -5.31 -0.65
N THR A 70 -7.98 -4.18 0.00
CA THR A 70 -8.39 -3.89 1.38
C THR A 70 -9.91 -3.79 1.51
N ILE A 71 -10.60 -3.17 0.55
CA ILE A 71 -12.08 -3.15 0.51
C ILE A 71 -12.62 -4.58 0.38
N LEU A 72 -12.03 -5.41 -0.48
CA LEU A 72 -12.43 -6.82 -0.64
C LEU A 72 -12.20 -7.64 0.64
N ILE A 73 -11.15 -7.34 1.42
CA ILE A 73 -10.94 -7.94 2.75
C ILE A 73 -12.09 -7.58 3.70
N LEU A 74 -12.50 -6.31 3.74
CA LEU A 74 -13.65 -5.87 4.54
C LEU A 74 -14.95 -6.56 4.11
N MET A 75 -15.08 -6.86 2.82
CA MET A 75 -16.19 -7.65 2.24
C MET A 75 -16.05 -9.17 2.43
N LYS A 76 -15.07 -9.64 3.23
CA LYS A 76 -14.82 -11.07 3.52
C LYS A 76 -14.45 -11.90 2.27
N LYS A 77 -13.93 -11.27 1.22
CA LYS A 77 -13.55 -11.96 -0.03
C LYS A 77 -12.10 -12.43 0.06
N SER A 78 -11.87 -13.73 -0.12
CA SER A 78 -10.53 -14.34 -0.12
C SER A 78 -9.59 -13.73 -1.17
N ILE A 79 -10.11 -13.35 -2.34
CA ILE A 79 -9.33 -12.67 -3.39
C ILE A 79 -8.72 -11.35 -2.91
N GLY A 80 -9.38 -10.65 -1.97
CA GLY A 80 -8.83 -9.43 -1.36
C GLY A 80 -7.59 -9.71 -0.52
N VAL A 81 -7.55 -10.86 0.15
CA VAL A 81 -6.38 -11.28 0.95
C VAL A 81 -5.17 -11.48 0.04
N TYR A 82 -5.33 -12.25 -1.03
CA TYR A 82 -4.26 -12.49 -1.99
C TYR A 82 -3.79 -11.21 -2.68
N GLY A 83 -4.74 -10.37 -3.13
CA GLY A 83 -4.43 -9.09 -3.78
C GLY A 83 -3.67 -8.14 -2.86
N TYR A 84 -4.04 -8.09 -1.57
CA TYR A 84 -3.37 -7.25 -0.59
C TYR A 84 -1.90 -7.67 -0.41
N PHE A 85 -1.64 -8.95 -0.12
CA PHE A 85 -0.26 -9.41 0.10
C PHE A 85 0.62 -9.32 -1.15
N ILE A 86 0.09 -9.66 -2.32
CA ILE A 86 0.82 -9.51 -3.58
C ILE A 86 1.13 -8.03 -3.84
N GLY A 87 0.15 -7.15 -3.65
CA GLY A 87 0.33 -5.71 -3.80
C GLY A 87 1.41 -5.14 -2.87
N GLU A 88 1.39 -5.52 -1.59
CA GLU A 88 2.39 -5.09 -0.61
C GLU A 88 3.81 -5.57 -0.99
N VAL A 89 3.96 -6.83 -1.42
CA VAL A 89 5.27 -7.35 -1.88
C VAL A 89 5.77 -6.58 -3.10
N LEU A 90 4.91 -6.33 -4.09
CA LEU A 90 5.28 -5.54 -5.28
C LEU A 90 5.60 -4.09 -4.94
N SER A 91 4.90 -3.51 -3.97
CA SER A 91 5.17 -2.16 -3.45
C SER A 91 6.57 -2.07 -2.82
N ILE A 92 6.93 -3.04 -1.97
CA ILE A 92 8.26 -3.12 -1.36
C ILE A 92 9.34 -3.29 -2.43
N ILE A 93 9.15 -4.20 -3.39
CA ILE A 93 10.10 -4.41 -4.50
C ILE A 93 10.29 -3.10 -5.29
N SER A 94 9.19 -2.43 -5.64
CA SER A 94 9.23 -1.16 -6.38
C SER A 94 9.97 -0.08 -5.61
N SER A 95 9.72 0.03 -4.29
CA SER A 95 10.45 0.98 -3.44
C SER A 95 11.95 0.71 -3.40
N ILE A 96 12.37 -0.56 -3.31
CA ILE A 96 13.79 -0.92 -3.34
C ILE A 96 14.43 -0.56 -4.69
N ILE A 97 13.72 -0.76 -5.80
CA ILE A 97 14.23 -0.43 -7.14
C ILE A 97 14.39 1.08 -7.33
N PHE A 98 13.38 1.87 -6.92
CA PHE A 98 13.36 3.31 -7.22
C PHE A 98 14.05 4.18 -6.17
N THR A 99 14.00 3.78 -4.89
CA THR A 99 14.53 4.57 -3.77
C THR A 99 15.80 3.95 -3.18
N GLY A 100 16.09 2.68 -3.50
CA GLY A 100 17.21 1.93 -2.96
C GLY A 100 16.82 1.11 -1.72
N PHE A 101 17.74 0.23 -1.29
CA PHE A 101 17.52 -0.62 -0.13
C PHE A 101 17.76 0.13 1.19
N SER A 102 16.73 0.18 2.03
CA SER A 102 16.82 0.68 3.41
C SER A 102 16.28 -0.37 4.37
N LEU A 103 17.13 -0.87 5.27
CA LEU A 103 16.77 -1.89 6.25
C LEU A 103 15.69 -1.37 7.20
N PHE A 104 15.80 -0.10 7.61
CA PHE A 104 14.80 0.57 8.44
C PHE A 104 13.48 0.78 7.70
N GLY A 105 13.54 1.21 6.42
CA GLY A 105 12.35 1.37 5.58
C GLY A 105 11.59 0.05 5.40
N LEU A 106 12.33 -1.04 5.17
CA LEU A 106 11.77 -2.38 4.98
C LEU A 106 11.05 -2.89 6.23
N ILE A 107 11.63 -2.69 7.42
CA ILE A 107 11.00 -3.10 8.69
C ILE A 107 9.69 -2.35 8.90
N ILE A 108 9.67 -1.04 8.64
CA ILE A 108 8.46 -0.22 8.77
C ILE A 108 7.40 -0.65 7.75
N SER A 109 7.78 -0.89 6.49
CA SER A 109 6.82 -1.28 5.46
C SER A 109 6.17 -2.64 5.72
N LEU A 110 6.85 -3.54 6.45
CA LEU A 110 6.33 -4.87 6.77
C LEU A 110 5.42 -4.94 7.99
N ILE A 111 5.36 -3.90 8.83
CA ILE A 111 4.63 -3.98 10.10
C ILE A 111 3.13 -4.21 9.89
N PHE A 112 2.50 -3.45 8.98
CA PHE A 112 1.07 -3.58 8.67
C PHE A 112 0.75 -4.89 7.95
N PRO A 113 1.49 -5.30 6.89
CA PRO A 113 1.31 -6.59 6.25
C PRO A 113 1.42 -7.77 7.23
N VAL A 114 2.44 -7.79 8.08
CA VAL A 114 2.64 -8.89 9.03
C VAL A 114 1.52 -8.95 10.06
N LEU A 115 1.09 -7.82 10.61
CA LEU A 115 -0.03 -7.78 11.55
C LEU A 115 -1.34 -8.22 10.89
N MET A 116 -1.61 -7.77 9.66
CA MET A 116 -2.76 -8.20 8.87
C MET A 116 -2.74 -9.72 8.66
N PHE A 117 -1.58 -10.27 8.31
CA PHE A 117 -1.39 -11.71 8.12
C PHE A 117 -1.73 -12.50 9.38
N ILE A 118 -1.21 -12.08 10.53
CA ILE A 118 -1.47 -12.73 11.82
C ILE A 118 -2.97 -12.71 12.15
N PHE A 119 -3.65 -11.57 11.94
CA PHE A 119 -5.08 -11.46 12.23
C PHE A 119 -5.95 -12.28 11.27
N ILE A 120 -5.61 -12.32 9.99
CA ILE A 120 -6.31 -13.16 9.00
C ILE A 120 -6.08 -14.64 9.31
N TYR A 121 -4.86 -15.05 9.66
CA TYR A 121 -4.55 -16.45 10.01
C TYR A 121 -5.39 -16.94 11.20
N LYS A 122 -5.54 -16.11 12.23
CA LYS A 122 -6.40 -16.39 13.40
C LYS A 122 -7.90 -16.44 13.06
N ARG A 123 -8.32 -15.94 11.90
CA ARG A 123 -9.71 -15.84 11.46
C ARG A 123 -9.88 -16.39 10.03
N LYS A 124 -9.08 -17.39 9.64
CA LYS A 124 -9.02 -17.94 8.28
C LYS A 124 -10.38 -18.46 7.78
N THR A 125 -11.21 -18.94 8.70
CA THR A 125 -12.59 -19.41 8.45
C THR A 125 -13.53 -18.32 7.93
N VAL A 126 -13.29 -17.04 8.27
CA VAL A 126 -14.11 -15.89 7.81
C VAL A 126 -14.00 -15.70 6.29
N PHE A 127 -12.86 -16.08 5.73
CA PHE A 127 -12.55 -15.93 4.31
C PHE A 127 -12.76 -17.21 3.50
N GLY A 128 -13.33 -18.26 4.13
CA GLY A 128 -13.55 -19.55 3.48
C GLY A 128 -12.28 -20.41 3.35
N PHE A 129 -11.21 -20.09 4.08
CA PHE A 129 -10.07 -20.98 4.17
C PHE A 129 -10.36 -22.12 5.16
N SER A 130 -10.13 -23.36 4.74
CA SER A 130 -10.37 -24.56 5.55
C SER A 130 -9.51 -24.58 6.82
N GLU A 131 -10.10 -25.03 7.93
CA GLU A 131 -9.35 -25.45 9.12
C GLU A 131 -8.63 -26.77 8.81
N ASN A 132 -7.39 -26.66 8.31
CA ASN A 132 -6.37 -27.64 8.65
C ASN A 132 -5.92 -27.43 10.09
#